data_AF-A0AAT9J3Y6-F1
#
_entry.id   AF-A0AAT9J3Y6-F1
#
_cell.length_a   1.000
_cell.length_b   1.000
_cell.length_c   1.000
_cell.angle_alpha   90.00
_cell.angle_beta   90.00
_cell.angle_gamma   90.00
#
_symmetry.space_group_name_H-M   'P 1'
#
loop_
_entity.id
_entity.type
_entity.pdbx_description
1 polymer ?
#
loop_
_entity_poly.entity_id
_entity_poly.type
_entity_poly.pdbx_seq_one_letter_code
_entity_poly.pdbx_strand_id
1 'polypeptide(L)'
;MTDAHVRLWGKNIGAVSWLSDRQIGVFQYEPDFLASNIQLAPVTMPLIADPYEFPGLPRDAFKGLPGLLADSLPDKFGNALIDAWLAQQSRPASSFNPVERLCYIGTRGMGALEFHPVIAQGQKGSRTVEIDALVTLANLVLNNRKQLSGVLTGIDDHETLQDILRVGTSAGGARAKAVLAWNRESGEFRSGQIKAGEGFTYWLMKFDGISNNKDKELADPQGFGRIEYSFYLLAKAAGIDMTESRLHLEGGRAHFMTHRFDRTESGQKIHMQSLAGMRHYDFNAAGAYSYEQSVETIRMLSLPQYDIEQQFRRSVFNILIRNQDDHVKNIAFLMNRKGEWRLSPAFDVCYAYNPSGPWTSMHQMSLNGKRDDFELKDLLDFGEFCGLKRPTAEKLVRDIHDVVETWPQLAAEAGVDDDSIRRIRDTMRRELVLPSRTSKKAENSGSGRRKAPAIFNILVKDMKGRPVSGAQIFLQADNGTTVDGETDSEGKCQIEVTTLRPYTLLAAHPGHPGEIVEAIDPTTPVSLVMRDIPETGSLIIRSNGYIPGLKGRLNPVTNPSSHYFLYADNISIDGNTTQPAPFEIGAPLALEDAEGTTLDLTVRRFSATVALLDYTRSDT
;
A
#
# COMPACT_ATOMS: atom_id res chain seq x y z
N MET A 1 -12.66 -21.28 34.42
CA MET A 1 -12.03 -21.57 33.12
C MET A 1 -12.97 -21.01 32.07
N THR A 2 -12.45 -20.20 31.14
CA THR A 2 -13.24 -19.62 30.04
C THR A 2 -12.70 -20.17 28.74
N ASP A 3 -13.57 -20.67 27.87
CA ASP A 3 -13.17 -21.46 26.70
C ASP A 3 -13.79 -20.86 25.44
N ALA A 4 -13.00 -20.81 24.36
CA ALA A 4 -13.45 -20.35 23.06
C ALA A 4 -12.98 -21.30 21.95
N HIS A 5 -13.90 -21.67 21.05
CA HIS A 5 -13.53 -22.28 19.77
C HIS A 5 -12.91 -21.22 18.87
N VAL A 6 -11.81 -21.59 18.22
CA VAL A 6 -11.18 -20.82 17.17
C VAL A 6 -11.57 -21.43 15.83
N ARG A 7 -12.06 -20.60 14.92
CA ARG A 7 -12.49 -21.00 13.57
C ARG A 7 -11.67 -20.30 12.51
N LEU A 8 -11.48 -21.00 11.40
CA LEU A 8 -10.88 -20.48 10.18
C LEU A 8 -11.77 -20.86 9.00
N TRP A 9 -12.22 -19.86 8.23
CA TRP A 9 -13.09 -20.06 7.05
C TRP A 9 -14.32 -20.94 7.30
N GLY A 10 -14.92 -20.82 8.50
CA GLY A 10 -16.10 -21.58 8.89
C GLY A 10 -15.82 -23.00 9.41
N LYS A 11 -14.57 -23.44 9.55
CA LYS A 11 -14.21 -24.71 10.20
C LYS A 11 -13.61 -24.46 11.58
N ASN A 12 -13.93 -25.31 12.56
CA ASN A 12 -13.23 -25.31 13.84
C ASN A 12 -11.79 -25.80 13.60
N ILE A 13 -10.82 -25.06 14.12
CA ILE A 13 -9.40 -25.39 13.98
C ILE A 13 -8.75 -25.73 15.32
N GLY A 14 -9.37 -25.33 16.42
CA GLY A 14 -8.83 -25.47 17.76
C GLY A 14 -9.72 -24.81 18.79
N ALA A 15 -9.29 -24.88 20.04
CA ALA A 15 -9.90 -24.17 21.16
C ALA A 15 -8.82 -23.52 22.02
N VAL A 16 -9.17 -22.40 22.65
CA VAL A 16 -8.35 -21.73 23.66
C VAL A 16 -9.08 -21.70 24.99
N SER A 17 -8.37 -22.08 26.05
CA SER A 17 -8.84 -22.08 27.44
C SER A 17 -8.05 -21.10 28.27
N TRP A 18 -8.75 -20.20 28.97
CA TRP A 18 -8.17 -19.28 29.94
C TRP A 18 -8.04 -19.93 31.31
N LEU A 19 -6.80 -20.01 31.80
CA LEU A 19 -6.46 -20.49 33.13
C LEU A 19 -6.25 -19.29 34.07
N SER A 20 -7.26 -19.01 34.90
CA SER A 20 -7.29 -17.81 35.73
C SER A 20 -6.21 -17.76 36.82
N ASP A 21 -5.79 -18.91 37.33
CA ASP A 21 -4.74 -19.07 38.34
C ASP A 21 -3.36 -18.70 37.81
N ARG A 22 -3.05 -19.11 36.57
CA ARG A 22 -1.79 -18.80 35.89
C ARG A 22 -1.86 -17.52 35.06
N GLN A 23 -3.06 -17.04 34.77
CA GLN A 23 -3.37 -15.94 33.86
C GLN A 23 -2.75 -16.15 32.47
N ILE A 24 -2.96 -17.33 31.90
CA ILE A 24 -2.49 -17.70 30.56
C ILE A 24 -3.61 -18.37 29.76
N GLY A 25 -3.57 -18.19 28.44
CA GLY A 25 -4.37 -18.93 27.48
C GLY A 25 -3.60 -20.16 26.98
N VAL A 26 -4.25 -21.31 27.04
CA VAL A 26 -3.76 -22.57 26.49
C VAL A 26 -4.55 -22.88 25.23
N PHE A 27 -3.87 -22.99 24.09
CA PHE A 27 -4.50 -23.28 22.80
C PHE A 27 -4.19 -24.70 22.35
N GLN A 28 -5.18 -25.42 21.84
CA GLN A 28 -4.98 -26.75 21.25
C GLN A 28 -5.68 -26.83 19.90
N TYR A 29 -5.01 -27.41 18.91
CA TYR A 29 -5.59 -27.70 17.61
C TYR A 29 -6.61 -28.84 17.71
N GLU A 30 -7.67 -28.77 16.91
CA GLU A 30 -8.62 -29.88 16.77
C GLU A 30 -7.98 -31.05 16.03
N PRO A 31 -8.21 -32.31 16.43
CA PRO A 31 -7.65 -33.49 15.75
C PRO A 31 -7.91 -33.51 14.24
N ASP A 32 -9.12 -33.15 13.81
CA ASP A 32 -9.50 -33.10 12.39
C ASP A 32 -8.73 -32.02 11.62
N PHE A 33 -8.32 -30.94 12.28
CA PHE A 33 -7.54 -29.87 11.66
C PHE A 33 -6.08 -30.28 11.49
N LEU A 34 -5.52 -31.12 12.36
CA LEU A 34 -4.16 -31.65 12.23
C LEU A 34 -3.96 -32.38 10.89
N ALA A 35 -5.00 -33.06 10.39
CA ALA A 35 -4.96 -33.75 9.10
C ALA A 35 -4.91 -32.79 7.88
N SER A 36 -5.14 -31.50 8.07
CA SER A 36 -5.18 -30.52 6.97
C SER A 36 -3.79 -30.13 6.43
N ASN A 37 -2.73 -30.32 7.23
CA ASN A 37 -1.37 -29.80 6.98
C ASN A 37 -1.28 -28.27 6.81
N ILE A 38 -2.33 -27.51 7.15
CA ILE A 38 -2.32 -26.05 7.06
C ILE A 38 -1.61 -25.47 8.30
N GLN A 39 -0.46 -24.83 8.09
CA GLN A 39 0.35 -24.24 9.15
C GLN A 39 -0.07 -22.78 9.42
N LEU A 40 -0.82 -22.52 10.50
CA LEU A 40 -1.35 -21.19 10.81
C LEU A 40 -0.35 -20.24 11.44
N ALA A 41 0.65 -20.79 12.13
CA ALA A 41 1.73 -20.07 12.80
C ALA A 41 2.99 -20.97 12.80
N PRO A 42 3.53 -21.31 11.62
CA PRO A 42 4.57 -22.34 11.46
C PRO A 42 5.82 -22.12 12.31
N VAL A 43 6.12 -20.87 12.68
CA VAL A 43 7.34 -20.53 13.42
C VAL A 43 7.20 -20.78 14.93
N THR A 44 6.05 -20.49 15.52
CA THR A 44 5.85 -20.55 16.98
C THR A 44 4.86 -21.62 17.44
N MET A 45 3.92 -22.01 16.58
CA MET A 45 2.87 -22.99 16.88
C MET A 45 2.66 -23.93 15.68
N PRO A 46 3.66 -24.78 15.34
CA PRO A 46 3.50 -25.79 14.28
C PRO A 46 2.33 -26.73 14.56
N LEU A 47 1.84 -27.41 13.52
CA LEU A 47 0.65 -28.25 13.63
C LEU A 47 0.95 -29.56 14.40
N ILE A 48 0.79 -29.54 15.74
CA ILE A 48 0.95 -30.70 16.64
C ILE A 48 -0.29 -30.90 17.51
N ALA A 49 -0.47 -32.10 18.05
CA ALA A 49 -1.60 -32.47 18.90
C ALA A 49 -1.53 -31.88 20.33
N ASP A 50 -0.32 -31.62 20.82
CA ASP A 50 -0.10 -31.11 22.18
C ASP A 50 -0.60 -29.66 22.32
N PRO A 51 -1.07 -29.28 23.51
CA PRO A 51 -1.49 -27.92 23.78
C PRO A 51 -0.29 -26.94 23.81
N TYR A 52 -0.53 -25.74 23.32
CA TYR A 52 0.39 -24.61 23.34
C TYR A 52 0.09 -23.67 24.50
N GLU A 53 1.10 -23.41 25.32
CA GLU A 53 1.09 -22.34 26.31
C GLU A 53 2.43 -21.60 26.31
N PHE A 54 2.38 -20.29 26.53
CA PHE A 54 3.57 -19.44 26.49
C PHE A 54 3.65 -18.53 27.72
N PRO A 55 3.92 -19.09 28.92
CA PRO A 55 3.94 -18.32 30.17
C PRO A 55 5.02 -17.22 30.21
N GLY A 56 6.06 -17.35 29.38
CA GLY A 56 7.16 -16.38 29.29
C GLY A 56 6.90 -15.17 28.38
N LEU A 57 5.75 -15.10 27.67
CA LEU A 57 5.47 -13.95 26.81
C LEU A 57 5.17 -12.68 27.63
N PRO A 58 5.66 -11.51 27.18
CA PRO A 58 5.33 -10.23 27.82
C PRO A 58 3.83 -10.02 27.90
N ARG A 59 3.33 -9.89 29.13
CA ARG A 59 1.88 -9.77 29.38
C ARG A 59 1.28 -8.52 28.78
N ASP A 60 2.04 -7.43 28.67
CA ASP A 60 1.51 -6.19 28.10
C ASP A 60 1.26 -6.27 26.61
N ALA A 61 2.08 -7.02 25.87
CA ALA A 61 1.91 -7.25 24.45
C ALA A 61 0.89 -8.34 24.13
N PHE A 62 0.99 -9.48 24.81
CA PHE A 62 0.26 -10.70 24.42
C PHE A 62 -0.94 -11.00 25.31
N LYS A 63 -1.06 -10.32 26.45
CA LYS A 63 -2.13 -10.54 27.46
C LYS A 63 -2.23 -12.03 27.86
N GLY A 64 -1.11 -12.74 27.94
CA GLY A 64 -1.07 -14.15 28.32
C GLY A 64 -1.59 -15.11 27.25
N LEU A 65 -1.89 -14.65 26.03
CA LEU A 65 -2.27 -15.50 24.90
C LEU A 65 -1.07 -15.85 24.01
N PRO A 66 -1.12 -16.97 23.26
CA PRO A 66 -0.22 -17.19 22.13
C PRO A 66 -0.31 -16.06 21.10
N GLY A 67 0.78 -15.74 20.40
CA GLY A 67 0.83 -14.65 19.43
C GLY A 67 -0.20 -14.77 18.30
N LEU A 68 -0.45 -16.00 17.82
CA LEU A 68 -1.52 -16.32 16.85
C LEU A 68 -2.87 -15.73 17.24
N LEU A 69 -3.21 -15.76 18.54
CA LEU A 69 -4.50 -15.30 19.04
C LEU A 69 -4.43 -13.85 19.51
N ALA A 70 -3.32 -13.47 20.16
CA ALA A 70 -3.10 -12.11 20.68
C ALA A 70 -3.18 -11.04 19.59
N ASP A 71 -2.78 -11.37 18.36
CA ASP A 71 -2.84 -10.46 17.22
C ASP A 71 -4.27 -10.05 16.82
N SER A 72 -5.26 -10.86 17.22
CA SER A 72 -6.70 -10.58 17.02
C SER A 72 -7.33 -9.76 18.15
N LEU A 73 -6.58 -9.44 19.21
CA LEU A 73 -7.13 -8.67 20.33
C LEU A 73 -7.54 -7.25 19.90
N PRO A 74 -8.55 -6.67 20.58
CA PRO A 74 -8.92 -5.28 20.37
C PRO A 74 -7.74 -4.35 20.64
N ASP A 75 -7.74 -3.22 19.96
CA ASP A 75 -6.81 -2.13 20.19
C ASP A 75 -7.20 -1.27 21.40
N LYS A 76 -6.47 -0.17 21.64
CA LYS A 76 -6.75 0.73 22.77
C LYS A 76 -8.20 1.23 22.78
N PHE A 77 -8.74 1.64 21.62
CA PHE A 77 -10.11 2.10 21.54
C PHE A 77 -11.11 0.96 21.81
N GLY A 78 -10.92 -0.20 21.18
CA GLY A 78 -11.76 -1.36 21.41
C GLY A 78 -11.77 -1.81 22.87
N ASN A 79 -10.61 -1.75 23.54
CA ASN A 79 -10.50 -2.02 24.97
C ASN A 79 -11.22 -0.96 25.81
N ALA A 80 -11.08 0.32 25.49
CA ALA A 80 -11.80 1.40 26.20
C ALA A 80 -13.33 1.25 26.10
N LEU A 81 -13.86 0.83 24.95
CA LEU A 81 -15.29 0.56 24.79
C LEU A 81 -15.77 -0.60 25.67
N ILE A 82 -14.99 -1.70 25.71
CA ILE A 82 -15.27 -2.84 26.56
C ILE A 82 -15.24 -2.41 28.04
N ASP A 83 -14.22 -1.65 28.43
CA ASP A 83 -14.02 -1.24 29.82
C ASP A 83 -15.10 -0.25 30.28
N ALA A 84 -15.56 0.66 29.41
CA ALA A 84 -16.68 1.54 29.68
C ALA A 84 -18.01 0.77 29.87
N TRP A 85 -18.25 -0.27 29.06
CA TRP A 85 -19.41 -1.14 29.22
C TRP A 85 -19.33 -1.95 30.52
N LEU A 86 -18.17 -2.49 30.87
CA LEU A 86 -17.96 -3.20 32.14
C LEU A 86 -18.26 -2.29 33.34
N ALA A 87 -17.80 -1.04 33.29
CA ALA A 87 -18.07 -0.06 34.33
C ALA A 87 -19.57 0.22 34.52
N GLN A 88 -20.36 0.29 33.42
CA GLN A 88 -21.82 0.42 33.50
C GLN A 88 -22.51 -0.78 34.16
N GLN A 89 -21.90 -1.97 34.04
CA GLN A 89 -22.36 -3.19 34.70
C GLN A 89 -21.79 -3.35 36.12
N SER A 90 -21.14 -2.33 36.67
CA SER A 90 -20.41 -2.37 37.95
C SER A 90 -19.36 -3.50 38.01
N ARG A 91 -18.79 -3.87 36.87
CA ARG A 91 -17.73 -4.89 36.74
C ARG A 91 -16.36 -4.22 36.59
N PRO A 92 -15.32 -4.70 37.27
CA PRO A 92 -13.96 -4.18 37.05
C PRO A 92 -13.44 -4.63 35.68
N ALA A 93 -12.59 -3.81 35.03
CA ALA A 93 -11.99 -4.14 33.73
C ALA A 93 -11.18 -5.45 33.74
N SER A 94 -10.60 -5.80 34.90
CA SER A 94 -9.88 -7.06 35.14
C SER A 94 -10.79 -8.29 35.15
N SER A 95 -12.11 -8.13 35.27
CA SER A 95 -13.08 -9.23 35.21
C SER A 95 -13.31 -9.76 33.80
N PHE A 96 -12.72 -9.14 32.79
CA PHE A 96 -12.91 -9.51 31.39
C PHE A 96 -11.59 -9.96 30.78
N ASN A 97 -11.43 -11.28 30.75
CA ASN A 97 -10.18 -11.93 30.42
C ASN A 97 -9.92 -11.92 28.90
N PRO A 98 -8.67 -12.18 28.48
CA PRO A 98 -8.27 -12.12 27.08
C PRO A 98 -9.05 -13.05 26.15
N VAL A 99 -9.49 -14.23 26.60
CA VAL A 99 -10.33 -15.13 25.80
C VAL A 99 -11.75 -14.56 25.62
N GLU A 100 -12.31 -13.91 26.64
CA GLU A 100 -13.58 -13.18 26.51
C GLU A 100 -13.47 -12.00 25.53
N ARG A 101 -12.31 -11.32 25.51
CA ARG A 101 -12.01 -10.27 24.52
C ARG A 101 -11.98 -10.84 23.10
N LEU A 102 -11.42 -12.03 22.90
CA LEU A 102 -11.49 -12.72 21.61
C LEU A 102 -12.94 -13.05 21.23
N CYS A 103 -13.72 -13.64 22.14
CA CYS A 103 -15.14 -13.92 21.90
C CYS A 103 -15.95 -12.65 21.59
N TYR A 104 -15.62 -11.53 22.23
CA TYR A 104 -16.19 -10.24 21.88
C TYR A 104 -15.86 -9.87 20.44
N ILE A 105 -14.58 -9.92 20.02
CA ILE A 105 -14.21 -9.68 18.61
C ILE A 105 -15.02 -10.58 17.68
N GLY A 106 -15.15 -11.86 18.02
CA GLY A 106 -16.01 -12.81 17.32
C GLY A 106 -15.54 -13.01 15.89
N THR A 107 -16.37 -12.61 14.92
CA THR A 107 -16.07 -12.73 13.48
C THR A 107 -15.47 -11.45 12.87
N ARG A 108 -15.17 -10.44 13.70
CA ARG A 108 -14.88 -9.07 13.23
C ARG A 108 -13.39 -8.73 13.13
N GLY A 109 -12.53 -9.66 13.53
CA GLY A 109 -11.08 -9.47 13.55
C GLY A 109 -10.47 -9.19 12.18
N MET A 110 -9.23 -8.70 12.20
CA MET A 110 -8.35 -8.73 11.04
C MET A 110 -8.01 -10.19 10.69
N GLY A 111 -7.74 -10.45 9.43
CA GLY A 111 -7.50 -11.80 8.93
C GLY A 111 -8.77 -12.64 8.87
N ALA A 112 -8.60 -13.96 9.06
CA ALA A 112 -9.65 -14.96 8.87
C ALA A 112 -10.04 -15.73 10.14
N LEU A 113 -9.38 -15.47 11.28
CA LEU A 113 -9.72 -16.10 12.54
C LEU A 113 -11.04 -15.56 13.09
N GLU A 114 -11.83 -16.46 13.65
CA GLU A 114 -13.09 -16.16 14.33
C GLU A 114 -13.14 -16.89 15.67
N PHE A 115 -13.74 -16.26 16.67
CA PHE A 115 -13.75 -16.76 18.04
C PHE A 115 -15.18 -16.92 18.54
N HIS A 116 -15.51 -18.10 19.06
CA HIS A 116 -16.85 -18.42 19.54
C HIS A 116 -16.80 -19.00 20.94
N PRO A 117 -17.68 -18.57 21.87
CA PRO A 117 -17.70 -19.15 23.21
C PRO A 117 -18.09 -20.63 23.15
N VAL A 118 -17.44 -21.46 23.97
CA VAL A 118 -17.83 -22.87 24.13
C VAL A 118 -19.04 -22.92 25.08
N ILE A 119 -20.22 -23.26 24.55
CA ILE A 119 -21.43 -23.45 25.37
C ILE A 119 -21.49 -24.92 25.81
N ALA A 120 -20.94 -25.23 26.99
CA ALA A 120 -21.06 -26.57 27.56
C ALA A 120 -22.50 -26.82 28.05
N GLN A 121 -23.11 -27.94 27.62
CA GLN A 121 -24.40 -28.39 28.15
C GLN A 121 -24.27 -28.67 29.66
N GLY A 122 -24.81 -27.79 30.51
CA GLY A 122 -24.93 -28.05 31.97
C GLY A 122 -24.50 -26.92 32.91
N GLN A 123 -23.76 -25.91 32.47
CA GLN A 123 -23.37 -24.76 33.33
C GLN A 123 -24.33 -23.58 33.16
N LYS A 124 -25.55 -23.70 33.71
CA LYS A 124 -26.68 -22.81 33.37
C LYS A 124 -26.76 -21.47 34.12
N GLY A 125 -25.91 -21.19 35.11
CA GLY A 125 -26.03 -19.97 35.95
C GLY A 125 -25.18 -18.79 35.48
N SER A 126 -23.95 -18.71 35.98
CA SER A 126 -23.06 -17.54 35.80
C SER A 126 -22.52 -17.38 34.37
N ARG A 127 -22.22 -18.50 33.69
CA ARG A 127 -21.62 -18.51 32.35
C ARG A 127 -22.62 -18.13 31.25
N THR A 128 -23.89 -18.51 31.43
CA THR A 128 -24.99 -18.08 30.56
C THR A 128 -25.16 -16.57 30.63
N VAL A 129 -25.13 -15.98 31.85
CA VAL A 129 -25.24 -14.52 32.04
C VAL A 129 -24.06 -13.77 31.40
N GLU A 130 -22.83 -14.30 31.48
CA GLU A 130 -21.66 -13.70 30.82
C GLU A 130 -21.70 -13.81 29.30
N ILE A 131 -22.14 -14.95 28.76
CA ILE A 131 -22.34 -15.14 27.33
C ILE A 131 -23.49 -14.28 26.82
N ASP A 132 -24.61 -14.19 27.55
CA ASP A 132 -25.72 -13.32 27.23
C ASP A 132 -25.30 -11.85 27.28
N ALA A 133 -24.42 -11.47 28.20
CA ALA A 133 -23.84 -10.13 28.27
C ALA A 133 -22.88 -9.85 27.09
N LEU A 134 -22.04 -10.82 26.71
CA LEU A 134 -21.19 -10.77 25.51
C LEU A 134 -22.01 -10.66 24.23
N VAL A 135 -23.06 -11.48 24.12
CA VAL A 135 -24.01 -11.50 23.00
C VAL A 135 -24.83 -10.22 22.99
N THR A 136 -25.23 -9.68 24.15
CA THR A 136 -25.95 -8.40 24.27
C THR A 136 -25.06 -7.24 23.88
N LEU A 137 -23.81 -7.20 24.33
CA LEU A 137 -22.83 -6.19 23.93
C LEU A 137 -22.52 -6.29 22.44
N ALA A 138 -22.27 -7.50 21.93
CA ALA A 138 -22.07 -7.74 20.52
C ALA A 138 -23.31 -7.34 19.70
N ASN A 139 -24.52 -7.65 20.17
CA ASN A 139 -25.78 -7.26 19.54
C ASN A 139 -26.06 -5.77 19.65
N LEU A 140 -25.68 -5.08 20.73
CA LEU A 140 -25.80 -3.63 20.85
C LEU A 140 -24.90 -2.94 19.82
N VAL A 141 -23.67 -3.43 19.68
CA VAL A 141 -22.75 -2.98 18.64
C VAL A 141 -23.25 -3.37 17.24
N LEU A 142 -23.79 -4.58 17.05
CA LEU A 142 -24.29 -5.07 15.75
C LEU A 142 -25.62 -4.45 15.33
N ASN A 143 -26.54 -4.16 16.25
CA ASN A 143 -27.85 -3.54 15.95
C ASN A 143 -27.67 -2.07 15.63
N ASN A 144 -26.78 -1.36 16.35
CA ASN A 144 -26.33 -0.02 15.95
C ASN A 144 -25.61 -0.07 14.57
N ARG A 145 -24.96 -1.20 14.20
CA ARG A 145 -24.25 -1.41 12.91
C ARG A 145 -25.11 -1.91 11.75
N LYS A 146 -26.18 -2.68 11.99
CA LYS A 146 -27.07 -3.19 10.93
C LYS A 146 -27.93 -2.08 10.32
N GLN A 147 -28.13 -1.01 11.08
CA GLN A 147 -28.73 0.24 10.60
C GLN A 147 -27.69 1.17 9.94
N LEU A 148 -26.40 0.80 9.94
CA LEU A 148 -25.34 1.57 9.30
C LEU A 148 -25.31 1.28 7.81
N SER A 149 -26.19 1.98 7.10
CA SER A 149 -26.24 2.07 5.65
C SER A 149 -26.48 3.51 5.27
N GLY A 150 -25.84 3.98 4.21
CA GLY A 150 -26.04 5.32 3.68
C GLY A 150 -25.31 5.49 2.36
N VAL A 151 -25.26 6.73 1.87
CA VAL A 151 -24.56 7.09 0.65
C VAL A 151 -23.51 8.13 1.00
N LEU A 152 -22.27 7.89 0.60
CA LEU A 152 -21.19 8.88 0.68
C LEU A 152 -21.20 9.71 -0.60
N THR A 153 -21.64 10.96 -0.50
CA THR A 153 -21.81 11.89 -1.63
C THR A 153 -20.60 12.79 -1.85
N GLY A 154 -19.79 13.02 -0.82
CA GLY A 154 -18.64 13.92 -0.82
C GLY A 154 -18.97 15.41 -0.67
N ILE A 155 -20.23 15.78 -0.39
CA ILE A 155 -20.67 17.18 -0.25
C ILE A 155 -21.02 17.50 1.20
N ASP A 156 -22.00 16.80 1.77
CA ASP A 156 -22.47 16.99 3.16
C ASP A 156 -22.74 15.64 3.83
N ASP A 157 -21.66 14.87 4.02
CA ASP A 157 -21.74 13.54 4.65
C ASP A 157 -21.53 13.61 6.18
N HIS A 158 -21.72 14.78 6.80
CA HIS A 158 -21.36 15.02 8.20
C HIS A 158 -22.08 14.08 9.16
N GLU A 159 -23.41 14.02 9.07
CA GLU A 159 -24.24 13.14 9.92
C GLU A 159 -23.93 11.67 9.63
N THR A 160 -23.79 11.31 8.36
CA THR A 160 -23.41 9.97 7.89
C THR A 160 -22.08 9.51 8.50
N LEU A 161 -21.06 10.37 8.52
CA LEU A 161 -19.74 10.07 9.09
C LEU A 161 -19.78 10.03 10.63
N GLN A 162 -20.62 10.86 11.27
CA GLN A 162 -20.85 10.76 12.71
C GLN A 162 -21.50 9.41 13.08
N ASP A 163 -22.43 8.93 12.28
CA ASP A 163 -23.03 7.61 12.45
C ASP A 163 -21.98 6.51 12.24
N ILE A 164 -21.17 6.59 11.19
CA ILE A 164 -20.05 5.65 10.99
C ILE A 164 -19.08 5.69 12.18
N LEU A 165 -18.78 6.85 12.75
CA LEU A 165 -17.88 6.98 13.90
C LEU A 165 -18.46 6.42 15.19
N ARG A 166 -19.75 6.69 15.46
CA ARG A 166 -20.48 6.14 16.61
C ARG A 166 -20.51 4.61 16.59
N VAL A 167 -20.53 4.06 15.39
CA VAL A 167 -20.90 2.68 15.16
C VAL A 167 -19.69 1.84 14.77
N GLY A 168 -18.76 2.32 13.96
CA GLY A 168 -17.78 1.55 13.18
C GLY A 168 -16.36 1.44 13.75
N THR A 169 -16.04 2.11 14.84
CA THR A 169 -14.70 2.09 15.45
C THR A 169 -14.31 0.68 15.93
N SER A 170 -13.48 -0.02 15.15
CA SER A 170 -13.12 -1.42 15.41
C SER A 170 -11.83 -1.91 14.77
N ALA A 171 -10.99 -1.02 14.27
CA ALA A 171 -9.69 -1.41 13.71
C ALA A 171 -8.58 -0.66 14.45
N GLY A 172 -7.43 -1.30 14.64
CA GLY A 172 -6.53 -0.95 15.75
C GLY A 172 -5.51 0.16 15.53
N GLY A 173 -5.49 1.24 16.30
CA GLY A 173 -4.46 2.29 16.13
C GLY A 173 -4.77 3.56 16.93
N ALA A 174 -3.96 4.60 16.77
CA ALA A 174 -4.15 5.83 17.53
C ALA A 174 -5.28 6.74 17.00
N ARG A 175 -5.69 6.55 15.73
CA ARG A 175 -6.72 7.35 15.05
C ARG A 175 -8.03 6.60 14.97
N ALA A 176 -9.15 7.31 15.05
CA ALA A 176 -10.46 6.71 14.83
C ALA A 176 -10.53 6.14 13.41
N LYS A 177 -11.09 4.94 13.30
CA LYS A 177 -11.19 4.24 12.02
C LYS A 177 -12.36 3.29 11.96
N ALA A 178 -12.95 3.15 10.77
CA ALA A 178 -14.09 2.28 10.54
C ALA A 178 -13.83 1.30 9.40
N VAL A 179 -14.40 0.10 9.54
CA VAL A 179 -14.41 -0.91 8.49
C VAL A 179 -15.72 -0.81 7.73
N LEU A 180 -15.64 -0.53 6.43
CA LEU A 180 -16.77 -0.26 5.55
C LEU A 180 -16.79 -1.26 4.39
N ALA A 181 -17.97 -1.66 3.96
CA ALA A 181 -18.17 -2.17 2.62
C ALA A 181 -18.73 -1.04 1.78
N TRP A 182 -18.13 -0.73 0.63
CA TRP A 182 -18.48 0.43 -0.18
C TRP A 182 -18.66 0.03 -1.63
N ASN A 183 -19.79 0.45 -2.20
CA ASN A 183 -20.08 0.34 -3.62
C ASN A 183 -19.70 1.67 -4.29
N ARG A 184 -18.72 1.60 -5.19
CA ARG A 184 -18.13 2.78 -5.82
C ARG A 184 -19.09 3.47 -6.80
N GLU A 185 -19.95 2.71 -7.48
CA GLU A 185 -20.84 3.24 -8.51
C GLU A 185 -22.04 3.96 -7.89
N SER A 186 -22.65 3.36 -6.87
CA SER A 186 -23.81 3.96 -6.19
C SER A 186 -23.43 4.93 -5.07
N GLY A 187 -22.17 4.89 -4.60
CA GLY A 187 -21.74 5.59 -3.40
C GLY A 187 -22.26 4.96 -2.09
N GLU A 188 -23.05 3.88 -2.18
CA GLU A 188 -23.64 3.21 -1.03
C GLU A 188 -22.55 2.57 -0.16
N PHE A 189 -22.62 2.76 1.15
CA PHE A 189 -21.80 2.03 2.11
C PHE A 189 -22.66 1.20 3.06
N ARG A 190 -22.06 0.12 3.56
CA ARG A 190 -22.61 -0.82 4.53
C ARG A 190 -21.54 -1.14 5.56
N SER A 191 -21.95 -1.77 6.67
CA SER A 191 -20.98 -2.33 7.63
C SER A 191 -20.04 -3.33 6.93
N GLY A 192 -18.73 -3.09 6.97
CA GLY A 192 -17.74 -3.98 6.34
C GLY A 192 -17.47 -5.28 7.11
N GLN A 193 -18.32 -5.62 8.07
CA GLN A 193 -18.23 -6.83 8.89
C GLN A 193 -19.21 -7.93 8.42
N ILE A 194 -20.10 -7.60 7.49
CA ILE A 194 -21.06 -8.53 6.88
C ILE A 194 -20.81 -8.66 5.38
N LYS A 195 -21.34 -9.74 4.78
CA LYS A 195 -21.30 -9.89 3.31
C LYS A 195 -22.20 -8.83 2.70
N ALA A 196 -21.62 -7.89 1.96
CA ALA A 196 -22.32 -6.70 1.49
C ALA A 196 -23.05 -6.90 0.15
N GLY A 197 -22.80 -8.00 -0.56
CA GLY A 197 -23.43 -8.29 -1.86
C GLY A 197 -22.52 -7.93 -3.04
N GLU A 198 -23.04 -8.07 -4.26
CA GLU A 198 -22.30 -7.75 -5.49
C GLU A 198 -22.03 -6.24 -5.62
N GLY A 199 -20.89 -5.87 -6.20
CA GLY A 199 -20.48 -4.47 -6.39
C GLY A 199 -19.87 -3.78 -5.15
N PHE A 200 -19.86 -4.44 -3.97
CA PHE A 200 -19.24 -3.90 -2.76
C PHE A 200 -17.80 -4.39 -2.58
N THR A 201 -16.91 -3.45 -2.25
CA THR A 201 -15.51 -3.73 -1.88
C THR A 201 -15.27 -3.33 -0.42
N TYR A 202 -14.21 -3.84 0.21
CA TYR A 202 -14.01 -3.69 1.67
C TYR A 202 -12.88 -2.72 1.98
N TRP A 203 -13.18 -1.70 2.78
CA TRP A 203 -12.31 -0.57 3.05
C TRP A 203 -12.10 -0.36 4.55
N LEU A 204 -10.94 0.18 4.88
CA LEU A 204 -10.64 0.79 6.16
C LEU A 204 -10.59 2.30 5.97
N MET A 205 -11.50 3.03 6.60
CA MET A 205 -11.53 4.49 6.61
C MET A 205 -10.89 4.99 7.90
N LYS A 206 -9.93 5.91 7.78
CA LYS A 206 -9.28 6.66 8.86
C LYS A 206 -9.77 8.10 8.82
N PHE A 207 -10.34 8.54 9.93
CA PHE A 207 -11.01 9.83 10.00
C PHE A 207 -10.00 10.96 10.28
N ASP A 208 -10.38 12.17 9.87
CA ASP A 208 -9.57 13.39 9.94
C ASP A 208 -10.24 14.39 10.90
N GLY A 209 -9.45 15.19 11.60
CA GLY A 209 -9.92 16.27 12.48
C GLY A 209 -10.74 15.84 13.70
N ILE A 210 -10.45 14.68 14.31
CA ILE A 210 -11.13 14.22 15.53
C ILE A 210 -10.39 14.74 16.76
N SER A 211 -11.01 15.71 17.44
CA SER A 211 -10.45 16.47 18.56
C SER A 211 -10.34 15.73 19.89
N ASN A 212 -10.79 14.47 20.00
CA ASN A 212 -10.91 13.74 21.27
C ASN A 212 -9.89 12.62 21.52
N ASN A 213 -8.78 12.58 20.78
CA ASN A 213 -7.67 11.67 21.08
C ASN A 213 -6.77 12.24 22.19
N LYS A 214 -7.16 12.05 23.46
CA LYS A 214 -6.42 12.51 24.64
C LYS A 214 -5.08 11.79 24.89
N ASP A 215 -4.78 10.71 24.17
CA ASP A 215 -3.66 9.79 24.45
C ASP A 215 -2.51 9.80 23.42
N LYS A 216 -2.39 10.84 22.58
CA LYS A 216 -1.15 11.09 21.82
C LYS A 216 -0.74 12.56 21.88
N GLU A 217 0.57 12.74 21.75
CA GLU A 217 1.34 14.00 21.89
C GLU A 217 0.97 15.10 20.89
N LEU A 218 0.06 14.81 19.95
CA LEU A 218 -0.55 15.75 19.03
C LEU A 218 -2.04 15.40 19.05
N ALA A 219 -2.91 16.36 19.41
CA ALA A 219 -4.28 16.34 18.89
C ALA A 219 -4.18 16.13 17.37
N ASP A 220 -5.01 15.33 16.70
CA ASP A 220 -4.94 15.21 15.23
C ASP A 220 -5.35 16.57 14.61
N PRO A 221 -4.45 17.48 14.18
CA PRO A 221 -4.85 18.59 13.34
C PRO A 221 -5.55 18.06 12.10
N GLN A 222 -6.53 18.82 11.64
CA GLN A 222 -7.12 18.66 10.32
C GLN A 222 -6.02 18.57 9.25
N GLY A 223 -6.14 17.64 8.31
CA GLY A 223 -5.20 17.47 7.19
C GLY A 223 -4.38 16.17 7.22
N PHE A 224 -4.46 15.37 8.28
CA PHE A 224 -3.67 14.13 8.39
C PHE A 224 -4.03 13.09 7.33
N GLY A 225 -5.30 13.00 6.93
CA GLY A 225 -5.70 12.07 5.87
C GLY A 225 -5.03 12.40 4.53
N ARG A 226 -4.82 13.68 4.22
CA ARG A 226 -4.09 14.13 3.02
C ARG A 226 -2.62 13.77 3.07
N ILE A 227 -1.99 13.92 4.24
CA ILE A 227 -0.60 13.51 4.47
C ILE A 227 -0.46 12.00 4.25
N GLU A 228 -1.36 11.20 4.82
CA GLU A 228 -1.30 9.75 4.65
C GLU A 228 -1.54 9.32 3.19
N TYR A 229 -2.44 10.01 2.48
CA TYR A 229 -2.65 9.79 1.06
C TYR A 229 -1.43 10.16 0.21
N SER A 230 -0.72 11.24 0.52
CA SER A 230 0.49 11.61 -0.23
C SER A 230 1.63 10.61 -0.04
N PHE A 231 1.77 10.00 1.15
CA PHE A 231 2.71 8.90 1.36
C PHE A 231 2.29 7.60 0.68
N TYR A 232 0.99 7.32 0.56
CA TYR A 232 0.51 6.23 -0.28
C TYR A 232 0.93 6.44 -1.75
N LEU A 233 0.70 7.63 -2.31
CA LEU A 233 1.12 7.95 -3.69
C LEU A 233 2.64 7.77 -3.86
N LEU A 234 3.40 8.28 -2.89
CA LEU A 234 4.86 8.18 -2.88
C LEU A 234 5.35 6.73 -2.81
N ALA A 235 4.75 5.91 -1.95
CA ALA A 235 5.10 4.50 -1.81
C ALA A 235 4.79 3.70 -3.09
N LYS A 236 3.65 3.98 -3.74
CA LYS A 236 3.32 3.39 -5.05
C LYS A 236 4.34 3.78 -6.11
N ALA A 237 4.76 5.05 -6.15
CA ALA A 237 5.80 5.52 -7.06
C ALA A 237 7.17 4.85 -6.79
N ALA A 238 7.47 4.51 -5.53
CA ALA A 238 8.69 3.81 -5.13
C ALA A 238 8.67 2.28 -5.42
N GLY A 239 7.61 1.78 -6.07
CA GLY A 239 7.44 0.36 -6.37
C GLY A 239 7.09 -0.49 -5.15
N ILE A 240 6.54 0.11 -4.09
CA ILE A 240 6.05 -0.62 -2.92
C ILE A 240 4.62 -1.08 -3.19
N ASP A 241 4.39 -2.37 -2.98
CA ASP A 241 3.05 -2.95 -3.08
C ASP A 241 2.16 -2.43 -1.95
N MET A 242 1.18 -1.61 -2.31
CA MET A 242 0.10 -1.14 -1.45
C MET A 242 -1.25 -1.34 -2.15
N THR A 243 -2.27 -1.63 -1.37
CA THR A 243 -3.65 -1.68 -1.85
C THR A 243 -4.15 -0.29 -2.21
N GLU A 244 -5.15 -0.26 -3.10
CA GLU A 244 -5.79 0.98 -3.52
C GLU A 244 -6.20 1.82 -2.31
N SER A 245 -5.79 3.08 -2.31
CA SER A 245 -6.17 4.06 -1.30
C SER A 245 -6.69 5.32 -1.95
N ARG A 246 -7.52 6.07 -1.24
CA ARG A 246 -8.20 7.27 -1.73
C ARG A 246 -8.52 8.24 -0.59
N LEU A 247 -8.86 9.47 -0.97
CA LEU A 247 -9.46 10.45 -0.06
C LEU A 247 -10.97 10.48 -0.26
N HIS A 248 -11.70 10.53 0.86
CA HIS A 248 -13.08 10.92 0.90
C HIS A 248 -13.17 12.31 1.52
N LEU A 249 -13.64 13.29 0.74
CA LEU A 249 -13.70 14.69 1.14
C LEU A 249 -15.08 15.00 1.71
N GLU A 250 -15.13 15.69 2.85
CA GLU A 250 -16.39 16.13 3.46
C GLU A 250 -16.14 17.42 4.26
N GLY A 251 -16.93 18.47 4.03
CA GLY A 251 -16.92 19.67 4.89
C GLY A 251 -15.54 20.32 5.13
N GLY A 252 -14.59 20.19 4.18
CA GLY A 252 -13.21 20.65 4.32
C GLY A 252 -12.25 19.68 5.04
N ARG A 253 -12.74 18.54 5.52
CA ARG A 253 -11.95 17.40 6.01
C ARG A 253 -11.63 16.43 4.88
N ALA A 254 -10.57 15.65 5.04
CA ALA A 254 -10.17 14.64 4.08
C ALA A 254 -9.88 13.32 4.79
N HIS A 255 -10.79 12.37 4.68
CA HIS A 255 -10.69 11.05 5.29
C HIS A 255 -9.90 10.10 4.39
N PHE A 256 -8.90 9.43 4.95
CA PHE A 256 -8.10 8.46 4.20
C PHE A 256 -8.81 7.10 4.19
N MET A 257 -9.02 6.53 3.01
CA MET A 257 -9.59 5.19 2.85
C MET A 257 -8.58 4.28 2.18
N THR A 258 -8.42 3.06 2.67
CA THR A 258 -7.58 2.04 2.05
C THR A 258 -8.32 0.72 1.90
N HIS A 259 -8.17 0.06 0.76
CA HIS A 259 -8.78 -1.23 0.50
C HIS A 259 -8.13 -2.30 1.40
N ARG A 260 -8.96 -3.14 2.02
CA ARG A 260 -8.50 -4.20 2.93
C ARG A 260 -7.85 -5.33 2.14
N PHE A 261 -6.56 -5.54 2.35
CA PHE A 261 -5.81 -6.64 1.73
C PHE A 261 -6.11 -8.01 2.34
N ASP A 262 -6.73 -8.07 3.52
CA ASP A 262 -7.12 -9.32 4.17
C ASP A 262 -8.52 -9.80 3.75
N ARG A 263 -9.04 -9.23 2.66
CA ARG A 263 -10.28 -9.59 1.99
C ARG A 263 -10.01 -9.73 0.48
N THR A 264 -10.63 -10.74 -0.14
CA THR A 264 -10.74 -10.80 -1.60
C THR A 264 -11.77 -9.80 -2.10
N GLU A 265 -11.81 -9.54 -3.42
CA GLU A 265 -12.85 -8.70 -4.05
C GLU A 265 -14.27 -9.18 -3.72
N SER A 266 -14.47 -10.50 -3.66
CA SER A 266 -15.75 -11.13 -3.27
C SER A 266 -16.07 -11.07 -1.76
N GLY A 267 -15.20 -10.44 -0.96
CA GLY A 267 -15.33 -10.30 0.50
C GLY A 267 -14.90 -11.51 1.32
N GLN A 268 -14.36 -12.56 0.69
CA GLN A 268 -13.82 -13.71 1.43
C GLN A 268 -12.60 -13.31 2.25
N LYS A 269 -12.49 -13.84 3.47
CA LYS A 269 -11.38 -13.56 4.40
C LYS A 269 -10.09 -14.29 4.00
N ILE A 270 -8.96 -13.62 4.14
CA ILE A 270 -7.61 -14.17 3.98
C ILE A 270 -6.98 -14.25 5.38
N HIS A 271 -6.29 -15.34 5.70
CA HIS A 271 -5.62 -15.45 7.01
C HIS A 271 -4.46 -14.47 7.09
N MET A 272 -4.24 -13.87 8.25
CA MET A 272 -3.24 -12.82 8.44
C MET A 272 -2.56 -13.01 9.79
N GLN A 273 -1.25 -12.77 9.82
CA GLN A 273 -0.51 -12.56 11.06
C GLN A 273 0.50 -11.43 10.89
N SER A 274 0.59 -10.55 11.87
CA SER A 274 1.69 -9.61 11.96
C SER A 274 3.01 -10.32 12.30
N LEU A 275 4.15 -9.67 12.06
CA LEU A 275 5.46 -10.14 12.50
C LEU A 275 5.49 -10.34 14.03
N ALA A 276 4.81 -9.46 14.78
CA ALA A 276 4.61 -9.61 16.22
C ALA A 276 3.93 -10.94 16.58
N GLY A 277 2.83 -11.29 15.89
CA GLY A 277 2.11 -12.55 16.10
C GLY A 277 2.92 -13.77 15.66
N MET A 278 3.55 -13.71 14.49
CA MET A 278 4.31 -14.82 13.89
C MET A 278 5.58 -15.17 14.66
N ARG A 279 6.29 -14.18 15.23
CA ARG A 279 7.57 -14.37 15.94
C ARG A 279 7.47 -14.21 17.46
N HIS A 280 6.28 -13.90 17.98
CA HIS A 280 6.09 -13.49 19.38
C HIS A 280 6.96 -12.29 19.78
N TYR A 281 7.08 -11.30 18.89
CA TYR A 281 7.81 -10.06 19.16
C TYR A 281 6.93 -9.04 19.91
N ASP A 282 7.47 -8.48 20.99
CA ASP A 282 6.81 -7.47 21.81
C ASP A 282 6.84 -6.10 21.13
N PHE A 283 5.70 -5.66 20.60
CA PHE A 283 5.61 -4.37 19.93
C PHE A 283 5.88 -3.15 20.82
N ASN A 284 5.92 -3.30 22.16
CA ASN A 284 6.28 -2.23 23.09
C ASN A 284 7.79 -2.15 23.34
N ALA A 285 8.56 -3.18 22.96
CA ALA A 285 10.00 -3.24 23.17
C ALA A 285 10.75 -2.52 22.03
N ALA A 286 10.65 -1.19 22.01
CA ALA A 286 11.28 -0.35 20.99
C ALA A 286 12.80 -0.62 20.88
N GLY A 287 13.28 -0.91 19.68
CA GLY A 287 14.68 -1.24 19.40
C GLY A 287 15.11 -2.67 19.71
N ALA A 288 14.23 -3.51 20.28
CA ALA A 288 14.54 -4.91 20.55
C ALA A 288 14.56 -5.79 19.30
N TYR A 289 13.95 -5.31 18.21
CA TYR A 289 13.80 -6.04 16.96
C TYR A 289 14.35 -5.26 15.77
N SER A 290 14.69 -5.97 14.70
CA SER A 290 15.34 -5.39 13.54
C SER A 290 14.69 -5.79 12.21
N TYR A 291 14.96 -5.01 11.17
CA TYR A 291 14.50 -5.32 9.81
C TYR A 291 15.08 -6.64 9.29
N GLU A 292 16.30 -7.01 9.70
CA GLU A 292 16.90 -8.30 9.39
C GLU A 292 16.03 -9.45 9.89
N GLN A 293 15.47 -9.35 11.11
CA GLN A 293 14.58 -10.37 11.65
C GLN A 293 13.27 -10.49 10.88
N SER A 294 12.79 -9.41 10.26
CA SER A 294 11.63 -9.48 9.35
C SER A 294 11.97 -10.31 8.10
N VAL A 295 13.16 -10.12 7.52
CA VAL A 295 13.65 -10.87 6.36
C VAL A 295 13.95 -12.33 6.71
N GLU A 296 14.48 -12.59 7.90
CA GLU A 296 14.62 -13.96 8.41
C GLU A 296 13.26 -14.66 8.52
N THR A 297 12.23 -13.96 8.96
CA THR A 297 10.87 -14.51 9.04
C THR A 297 10.33 -14.85 7.64
N ILE A 298 10.55 -13.97 6.66
CA ILE A 298 10.20 -14.21 5.25
C ILE A 298 10.89 -15.50 4.75
N ARG A 299 12.17 -15.71 5.11
CA ARG A 299 12.92 -16.94 4.78
C ARG A 299 12.39 -18.18 5.50
N MET A 300 12.07 -18.09 6.78
CA MET A 300 11.48 -19.20 7.56
C MET A 300 10.14 -19.66 6.97
N LEU A 301 9.36 -18.71 6.44
CA LEU A 301 8.10 -18.98 5.74
C LEU A 301 8.30 -19.44 4.28
N SER A 302 9.55 -19.54 3.80
CA SER A 302 9.89 -19.94 2.43
C SER A 302 9.22 -19.07 1.36
N LEU A 303 9.10 -17.77 1.62
CA LEU A 303 8.51 -16.81 0.70
C LEU A 303 9.44 -16.51 -0.49
N PRO A 304 8.90 -16.09 -1.65
CA PRO A 304 9.71 -15.79 -2.82
C PRO A 304 10.64 -14.58 -2.61
N GLN A 305 11.74 -14.53 -3.37
CA GLN A 305 12.70 -13.41 -3.33
C GLN A 305 12.04 -12.04 -3.56
N TYR A 306 10.94 -12.00 -4.33
CA TYR A 306 10.13 -10.80 -4.52
C TYR A 306 9.64 -10.21 -3.19
N ASP A 307 9.21 -11.05 -2.24
CA ASP A 307 8.72 -10.59 -0.93
C ASP A 307 9.87 -10.04 -0.08
N ILE A 308 11.08 -10.60 -0.22
CA ILE A 308 12.31 -10.05 0.42
C ILE A 308 12.65 -8.68 -0.19
N GLU A 309 12.59 -8.52 -1.52
CA GLU A 309 12.82 -7.23 -2.17
C GLU A 309 11.77 -6.20 -1.75
N GLN A 310 10.49 -6.59 -1.66
CA GLN A 310 9.43 -5.71 -1.16
C GLN A 310 9.70 -5.27 0.29
N GLN A 311 10.16 -6.17 1.16
CA GLN A 311 10.55 -5.80 2.52
C GLN A 311 11.77 -4.87 2.54
N PHE A 312 12.75 -5.09 1.66
CA PHE A 312 13.90 -4.19 1.49
C PHE A 312 13.45 -2.77 1.10
N ARG A 313 12.58 -2.65 0.09
CA ARG A 313 12.02 -1.37 -0.36
C ARG A 313 11.32 -0.64 0.79
N ARG A 314 10.48 -1.35 1.56
CA ARG A 314 9.74 -0.79 2.71
C ARG A 314 10.68 -0.28 3.80
N SER A 315 11.74 -1.02 4.13
CA SER A 315 12.73 -0.63 5.14
C SER A 315 13.50 0.63 4.71
N VAL A 316 14.00 0.67 3.47
CA VAL A 316 14.69 1.85 2.92
C VAL A 316 13.76 3.05 2.89
N PHE A 317 12.52 2.85 2.42
CA PHE A 317 11.51 3.90 2.35
C PHE A 317 11.21 4.49 3.73
N ASN A 318 10.92 3.65 4.73
CA ASN A 318 10.66 4.09 6.11
C ASN A 318 11.80 4.94 6.66
N ILE A 319 13.06 4.55 6.41
CA ILE A 319 14.25 5.30 6.86
C ILE A 319 14.32 6.67 6.18
N LEU A 320 14.10 6.74 4.87
CA LEU A 320 14.18 7.98 4.09
C LEU A 320 13.07 8.96 4.48
N ILE A 321 11.83 8.49 4.60
CA ILE A 321 10.68 9.35 4.95
C ILE A 321 10.56 9.62 6.45
N ARG A 322 11.48 9.10 7.29
CA ARG A 322 11.36 9.09 8.76
C ARG A 322 9.99 8.58 9.25
N ASN A 323 9.57 7.42 8.76
CA ASN A 323 8.51 6.67 9.40
C ASN A 323 9.08 5.95 10.63
N GLN A 324 9.00 6.58 11.80
CA GLN A 324 9.52 6.00 13.04
C GLN A 324 8.46 5.23 13.84
N ASP A 325 7.23 5.08 13.31
CA ASP A 325 6.20 4.18 13.86
C ASP A 325 6.25 2.80 13.17
N ASP A 326 7.45 2.36 12.79
CA ASP A 326 7.73 1.17 11.97
C ASP A 326 7.85 -0.12 12.80
N HIS A 327 6.97 -0.31 13.79
CA HIS A 327 7.03 -1.43 14.71
C HIS A 327 6.59 -2.77 14.09
N VAL A 328 6.87 -3.87 14.78
CA VAL A 328 6.59 -5.26 14.34
C VAL A 328 5.11 -5.59 14.04
N LYS A 329 4.13 -4.76 14.43
CA LYS A 329 2.72 -4.93 14.00
C LYS A 329 2.40 -4.36 12.61
N ASN A 330 3.29 -3.53 12.04
CA ASN A 330 3.14 -2.90 10.72
C ASN A 330 3.78 -3.71 9.59
N ILE A 331 4.22 -4.92 9.90
CA ILE A 331 4.67 -5.94 8.93
C ILE A 331 3.77 -7.14 9.12
N ALA A 332 3.15 -7.64 8.06
CA ALA A 332 2.25 -8.78 8.15
C ALA A 332 2.41 -9.75 6.98
N PHE A 333 1.91 -10.97 7.20
CA PHE A 333 1.93 -12.08 6.27
C PHE A 333 0.50 -12.55 6.05
N LEU A 334 0.20 -12.92 4.81
CA LEU A 334 -1.11 -13.41 4.39
C LEU A 334 -1.00 -14.86 3.96
N MET A 335 -1.98 -15.68 4.36
CA MET A 335 -2.08 -17.07 3.94
C MET A 335 -3.42 -17.32 3.25
N ASN A 336 -3.34 -17.88 2.03
CA ASN A 336 -4.52 -18.27 1.28
C ASN A 336 -5.06 -19.64 1.74
N ARG A 337 -6.17 -20.08 1.13
CA ARG A 337 -6.82 -21.36 1.48
C ARG A 337 -6.02 -22.63 1.19
N LYS A 338 -4.94 -22.53 0.40
CA LYS A 338 -4.01 -23.63 0.12
C LYS A 338 -2.89 -23.74 1.16
N GLY A 339 -2.80 -22.81 2.11
CA GLY A 339 -1.70 -22.74 3.07
C GLY A 339 -0.46 -22.00 2.53
N GLU A 340 -0.57 -21.33 1.39
CA GLU A 340 0.53 -20.59 0.80
C GLU A 340 0.62 -19.20 1.44
N TRP A 341 1.79 -18.89 1.99
CA TRP A 341 2.07 -17.60 2.62
C TRP A 341 2.66 -16.60 1.62
N ARG A 342 2.41 -15.30 1.84
CA ARG A 342 3.04 -14.15 1.16
C ARG A 342 3.18 -12.98 2.12
N LEU A 343 4.14 -12.09 1.86
CA LEU A 343 4.18 -10.79 2.53
C LEU A 343 2.92 -9.99 2.15
N SER A 344 2.26 -9.36 3.12
CA SER A 344 1.09 -8.51 2.84
C SER A 344 1.50 -7.30 2.00
N PRO A 345 0.59 -6.64 1.27
CA PRO A 345 0.79 -5.24 0.88
C PRO A 345 1.20 -4.39 2.09
N ALA A 346 2.00 -3.34 1.87
CA ALA A 346 2.37 -2.40 2.90
C ALA A 346 1.14 -1.60 3.35
N PHE A 347 1.12 -1.25 4.64
CA PHE A 347 0.05 -0.49 5.29
C PHE A 347 0.65 0.35 6.42
N ASP A 348 -0.08 1.38 6.84
CA ASP A 348 0.34 2.30 7.89
C ASP A 348 1.74 2.92 7.63
N VAL A 349 2.01 3.22 6.35
CA VAL A 349 3.24 3.88 5.89
C VAL A 349 3.01 5.39 5.81
N CYS A 350 3.58 6.14 6.76
CA CYS A 350 3.43 7.60 6.81
C CYS A 350 4.60 8.23 7.59
N TYR A 351 4.84 9.53 7.41
CA TYR A 351 5.78 10.28 8.23
C TYR A 351 5.36 10.25 9.71
N ALA A 352 6.29 9.87 10.58
CA ALA A 352 6.09 9.80 12.02
C ALA A 352 7.39 10.17 12.72
N TYR A 353 7.61 11.46 12.97
CA TYR A 353 8.79 11.95 13.67
C TYR A 353 8.44 13.13 14.60
N ASN A 354 8.67 12.90 15.89
CA ASN A 354 8.64 13.86 16.98
C ASN A 354 9.95 13.72 17.80
N PRO A 355 10.94 14.61 17.62
CA PRO A 355 12.23 14.50 18.30
C PRO A 355 12.15 14.56 19.82
N SER A 356 11.08 15.17 20.36
CA SER A 356 10.84 15.25 21.81
C SER A 356 9.97 14.10 22.33
N GLY A 357 9.46 13.23 21.45
CA GLY A 357 8.54 12.16 21.79
C GLY A 357 9.25 10.89 22.26
N PRO A 358 8.67 10.11 23.19
CA PRO A 358 9.27 8.88 23.71
C PRO A 358 9.22 7.72 22.71
N TRP A 359 8.32 7.76 21.73
CA TRP A 359 8.07 6.63 20.79
C TRP A 359 8.48 6.92 19.34
N THR A 360 8.49 8.18 18.92
CA THR A 360 8.75 8.59 17.53
C THR A 360 9.87 9.62 17.45
N SER A 361 10.84 9.53 18.37
CA SER A 361 12.14 10.24 18.27
C SER A 361 13.19 9.43 17.51
N MET A 362 13.06 8.09 17.51
CA MET A 362 13.88 7.14 16.77
C MET A 362 13.02 6.02 16.21
N HIS A 363 13.51 5.29 15.20
CA HIS A 363 12.80 4.11 14.66
C HIS A 363 12.48 3.08 15.75
N GLN A 364 11.34 2.40 15.61
CA GLN A 364 10.93 1.31 16.51
C GLN A 364 11.71 0.03 16.21
N MET A 365 11.99 -0.23 14.93
CA MET A 365 12.86 -1.34 14.51
C MET A 365 14.25 -0.81 14.12
N SER A 366 15.29 -1.60 14.42
CA SER A 366 16.66 -1.27 14.01
C SER A 366 17.00 -1.77 12.61
N LEU A 367 17.99 -1.15 11.98
CA LEU A 367 18.69 -1.66 10.80
C LEU A 367 20.18 -1.58 11.06
N ASN A 368 20.91 -2.68 10.88
CA ASN A 368 22.33 -2.77 11.22
C ASN A 368 22.65 -2.31 12.66
N GLY A 369 21.75 -2.61 13.61
CA GLY A 369 21.87 -2.20 15.02
C GLY A 369 21.60 -0.71 15.29
N LYS A 370 21.28 0.09 14.26
CA LYS A 370 20.98 1.52 14.37
C LYS A 370 19.48 1.79 14.34
N ARG A 371 19.06 2.84 15.05
CA ARG A 371 17.66 3.34 15.07
C ARG A 371 17.53 4.80 14.62
N ASP A 372 18.67 5.49 14.50
CA ASP A 372 18.87 6.77 13.83
C ASP A 372 20.33 6.80 13.34
N ASP A 373 20.80 7.93 12.80
CA ASP A 373 22.19 8.12 12.34
C ASP A 373 22.63 7.04 11.33
N PHE A 374 21.70 6.69 10.44
CA PHE A 374 21.96 5.77 9.34
C PHE A 374 22.96 6.37 8.37
N GLU A 375 23.65 5.50 7.64
CA GLU A 375 24.53 5.84 6.53
C GLU A 375 24.09 5.03 5.30
N LEU A 376 24.46 5.48 4.10
CA LEU A 376 24.24 4.70 2.88
C LEU A 376 24.75 3.26 3.02
N LYS A 377 25.90 3.09 3.69
CA LYS A 377 26.50 1.78 3.91
C LYS A 377 25.55 0.82 4.65
N ASP A 378 24.81 1.31 5.65
CA ASP A 378 23.86 0.49 6.40
C ASP A 378 22.76 -0.06 5.48
N LEU A 379 22.23 0.78 4.59
CA LEU A 379 21.21 0.38 3.62
C LEU A 379 21.74 -0.65 2.60
N LEU A 380 23.00 -0.48 2.15
CA LEU A 380 23.62 -1.40 1.19
C LEU A 380 23.94 -2.76 1.83
N ASP A 381 24.45 -2.75 3.06
CA ASP A 381 24.75 -3.98 3.80
C ASP A 381 23.45 -4.75 4.12
N PHE A 382 22.35 -4.04 4.42
CA PHE A 382 21.03 -4.64 4.53
C PHE A 382 20.52 -5.21 3.19
N GLY A 383 20.84 -4.55 2.06
CA GLY A 383 20.55 -5.08 0.72
C GLY A 383 21.28 -6.38 0.44
N GLU A 384 22.56 -6.48 0.82
CA GLU A 384 23.33 -7.73 0.74
C GLU A 384 22.75 -8.80 1.67
N PHE A 385 22.36 -8.43 2.89
CA PHE A 385 21.65 -9.33 3.81
C PHE A 385 20.35 -9.86 3.19
N CYS A 386 19.63 -9.05 2.40
CA CYS A 386 18.45 -9.44 1.64
C CYS A 386 18.75 -10.36 0.43
N GLY A 387 20.01 -10.66 0.15
CA GLY A 387 20.43 -11.45 -1.02
C GLY A 387 20.50 -10.65 -2.31
N LEU A 388 20.46 -9.32 -2.24
CA LEU A 388 20.64 -8.44 -3.40
C LEU A 388 22.13 -8.25 -3.67
N LYS A 389 22.52 -8.26 -4.95
CA LYS A 389 23.88 -7.84 -5.32
C LYS A 389 24.05 -6.35 -5.00
N ARG A 390 25.24 -5.96 -4.54
CA ARG A 390 25.53 -4.56 -4.17
C ARG A 390 25.10 -3.52 -5.21
N PRO A 391 25.38 -3.67 -6.53
CA PRO A 391 24.91 -2.72 -7.53
C PRO A 391 23.38 -2.62 -7.64
N THR A 392 22.68 -3.74 -7.42
CA THR A 392 21.21 -3.79 -7.41
C THR A 392 20.66 -3.06 -6.18
N ALA A 393 21.19 -3.35 -4.98
CA ALA A 393 20.80 -2.65 -3.76
C ALA A 393 21.04 -1.13 -3.88
N GLU A 394 22.18 -0.74 -4.43
CA GLU A 394 22.54 0.67 -4.62
C GLU A 394 21.63 1.38 -5.63
N LYS A 395 21.26 0.69 -6.71
CA LYS A 395 20.25 1.19 -7.67
C LYS A 395 18.90 1.38 -6.98
N LEU A 396 18.41 0.37 -6.25
CA LEU A 396 17.11 0.44 -5.59
C LEU A 396 17.04 1.55 -4.54
N VAL A 397 18.09 1.72 -3.72
CA VAL A 397 18.17 2.81 -2.74
C VAL A 397 18.10 4.18 -3.44
N ARG A 398 18.79 4.33 -4.58
CA ARG A 398 18.71 5.55 -5.39
C ARG A 398 17.33 5.77 -5.99
N ASP A 399 16.75 4.77 -6.62
CA ASP A 399 15.41 4.86 -7.24
C ASP A 399 14.36 5.29 -6.19
N ILE A 400 14.44 4.74 -4.97
CA ILE A 400 13.54 5.11 -3.87
C ILE A 400 13.81 6.54 -3.39
N HIS A 401 15.09 6.94 -3.25
CA HIS A 401 15.47 8.29 -2.85
C HIS A 401 15.00 9.35 -3.87
N ASP A 402 15.21 9.11 -5.15
CA ASP A 402 14.77 10.00 -6.24
C ASP A 402 13.25 10.17 -6.22
N VAL A 403 12.49 9.10 -5.95
CA VAL A 403 11.05 9.19 -5.73
C VAL A 403 10.72 10.01 -4.48
N VAL A 404 11.39 9.78 -3.34
CA VAL A 404 11.17 10.54 -2.10
C VAL A 404 11.36 12.05 -2.30
N GLU A 405 12.29 12.48 -3.16
CA GLU A 405 12.46 13.91 -3.51
C GLU A 405 11.23 14.53 -4.20
N THR A 406 10.37 13.72 -4.83
CA THR A 406 9.12 14.15 -5.48
C THR A 406 7.92 14.27 -4.53
N TRP A 407 8.10 13.94 -3.25
CA TRP A 407 7.00 14.00 -2.28
C TRP A 407 6.30 15.37 -2.18
N PRO A 408 6.99 16.53 -2.24
CA PRO A 408 6.31 17.82 -2.18
C PRO A 408 5.25 18.02 -3.27
N GLN A 409 5.50 17.51 -4.48
CA GLN A 409 4.56 17.57 -5.60
C GLN A 409 3.33 16.70 -5.31
N LEU A 410 3.54 15.45 -4.91
CA LEU A 410 2.46 14.52 -4.56
C LEU A 410 1.65 15.00 -3.34
N ALA A 411 2.31 15.67 -2.39
CA ALA A 411 1.66 16.27 -1.23
C ALA A 411 0.79 17.47 -1.62
N ALA A 412 1.26 18.33 -2.54
CA ALA A 412 0.46 19.41 -3.08
C ALA A 412 -0.75 18.89 -3.87
N GLU A 413 -0.57 17.85 -4.70
CA GLU A 413 -1.66 17.16 -5.41
C GLU A 413 -2.70 16.56 -4.46
N ALA A 414 -2.26 16.02 -3.32
CA ALA A 414 -3.12 15.52 -2.26
C ALA A 414 -3.81 16.65 -1.44
N GLY A 415 -3.42 17.91 -1.64
CA GLY A 415 -3.94 19.08 -0.95
C GLY A 415 -3.38 19.28 0.47
N VAL A 416 -2.18 18.77 0.76
CA VAL A 416 -1.46 19.06 2.01
C VAL A 416 -1.05 20.54 2.00
N ASP A 417 -1.17 21.21 3.15
CA ASP A 417 -0.78 22.62 3.26
C ASP A 417 0.74 22.84 3.11
N ASP A 418 1.12 23.98 2.54
CA ASP A 418 2.52 24.29 2.24
C ASP A 418 3.43 24.29 3.47
N ASP A 419 2.91 24.64 4.65
CA ASP A 419 3.66 24.68 5.90
C ASP A 419 4.01 23.26 6.37
N SER A 420 3.03 22.35 6.34
CA SER A 420 3.23 20.92 6.59
C SER A 420 4.17 20.29 5.57
N ILE A 421 4.04 20.63 4.28
CA ILE A 421 4.96 20.14 3.24
C ILE A 421 6.40 20.54 3.56
N ARG A 422 6.65 21.83 3.82
CA ARG A 422 8.01 22.29 4.16
C ARG A 422 8.56 21.60 5.40
N ARG A 423 7.78 21.59 6.49
CA ARG A 423 8.19 21.03 7.78
C ARG A 423 8.52 19.53 7.69
N ILE A 424 7.70 18.74 7.01
CA ILE A 424 7.92 17.30 6.88
C ILE A 424 9.08 17.01 5.94
N ARG A 425 9.17 17.72 4.80
CA ARG A 425 10.27 17.55 3.84
C ARG A 425 11.63 17.86 4.46
N ASP A 426 11.72 18.91 5.27
CA ASP A 426 12.98 19.35 5.87
C ASP A 426 13.53 18.35 6.89
N THR A 427 12.70 17.47 7.45
CA THR A 427 13.13 16.43 8.38
C THR A 427 13.41 15.08 7.73
N MET A 428 12.95 14.82 6.51
CA MET A 428 13.26 13.58 5.78
C MET A 428 14.78 13.38 5.59
N ARG A 429 15.24 12.12 5.61
CA ARG A 429 16.67 11.76 5.54
C ARG A 429 17.21 11.73 4.11
N ARG A 430 17.13 12.89 3.45
CA ARG A 430 17.53 13.08 2.05
C ARG A 430 19.04 13.09 1.86
N GLU A 431 19.79 13.29 2.94
CA GLU A 431 21.25 13.30 3.00
C GLU A 431 21.90 11.92 2.91
N LEU A 432 21.15 10.84 3.15
CA LEU A 432 21.68 9.47 3.18
C LEU A 432 22.22 9.01 1.83
N VAL A 433 21.66 9.53 0.74
CA VAL A 433 22.07 9.21 -0.62
C VAL A 433 22.68 10.47 -1.20
N LEU A 434 24.00 10.45 -1.39
CA LEU A 434 24.67 11.54 -2.11
C LEU A 434 24.25 11.46 -3.58
N PRO A 435 23.82 12.57 -4.21
CA PRO A 435 23.56 12.60 -5.63
C PRO A 435 24.80 12.12 -6.40
N SER A 436 24.57 11.35 -7.46
CA SER A 436 25.64 10.60 -8.14
C SER A 436 26.85 11.46 -8.52
N ARG A 437 28.00 10.81 -8.53
CA ARG A 437 29.35 11.38 -8.70
C ARG A 437 29.65 11.88 -10.12
N THR A 438 28.65 12.13 -10.96
CA THR A 438 28.78 12.89 -12.22
C THR A 438 28.83 14.41 -12.01
N SER A 439 28.60 14.90 -10.78
CA SER A 439 28.58 16.33 -10.43
C SER A 439 29.91 16.92 -9.91
N LYS A 440 30.97 16.11 -9.72
CA LYS A 440 32.25 16.58 -9.15
C LYS A 440 33.22 17.28 -10.12
N LYS A 441 32.79 17.64 -11.33
CA LYS A 441 33.57 18.52 -12.25
C LYS A 441 33.08 19.97 -12.32
N ALA A 442 32.04 20.33 -11.56
CA ALA A 442 31.49 21.70 -11.58
C ALA A 442 31.87 22.58 -10.37
N GLU A 443 32.60 22.05 -9.39
CA GLU A 443 33.10 22.86 -8.26
C GLU A 443 34.48 23.44 -8.56
N ASN A 444 34.53 24.30 -9.58
CA ASN A 444 35.47 25.42 -9.60
C ASN A 444 35.00 26.54 -10.52
N SER A 445 33.82 27.10 -10.26
CA SER A 445 33.51 28.48 -10.66
C SER A 445 32.22 28.99 -9.99
N GLY A 446 32.37 29.93 -9.06
CA GLY A 446 31.45 31.05 -8.89
C GLY A 446 30.10 30.81 -8.22
N SER A 447 29.75 31.74 -7.32
CA SER A 447 28.43 31.90 -6.72
C SER A 447 27.27 31.81 -7.73
N GLY A 448 26.19 31.11 -7.38
CA GLY A 448 25.03 30.92 -8.27
C GLY A 448 23.69 30.96 -7.55
N ARG A 449 22.95 32.05 -7.76
CA ARG A 449 21.50 32.20 -7.51
C ARG A 449 20.73 30.96 -8.02
N ARG A 450 19.60 30.62 -7.37
CA ARG A 450 18.54 29.76 -7.91
C ARG A 450 18.33 30.14 -9.39
N LYS A 451 18.70 29.26 -10.33
CA LYS A 451 18.51 29.53 -11.77
C LYS A 451 17.02 29.54 -12.07
N ALA A 452 16.57 30.57 -12.79
CA ALA A 452 15.21 30.64 -13.29
C ALA A 452 14.91 29.45 -14.22
N PRO A 453 13.67 28.97 -14.28
CA PRO A 453 13.26 27.96 -15.24
C PRO A 453 13.61 28.41 -16.66
N ALA A 454 14.11 27.48 -17.48
CA ALA A 454 14.47 27.73 -18.86
C ALA A 454 13.34 27.25 -19.78
N ILE A 455 12.97 28.05 -20.77
CA ILE A 455 11.99 27.65 -21.78
C ILE A 455 12.72 26.88 -22.87
N PHE A 456 12.46 25.58 -22.95
CA PHE A 456 12.97 24.73 -24.02
C PHE A 456 12.03 24.82 -25.23
N ASN A 457 12.59 25.22 -26.38
CA ASN A 457 11.85 25.46 -27.61
C ASN A 457 12.03 24.28 -28.57
N ILE A 458 10.92 23.68 -28.98
CA ILE A 458 10.89 22.53 -29.88
C ILE A 458 10.07 22.91 -31.10
N LEU A 459 10.59 22.62 -32.30
CA LEU A 459 9.90 22.82 -33.57
C LEU A 459 9.76 21.48 -34.27
N VAL A 460 8.54 21.08 -34.59
CA VAL A 460 8.24 19.83 -35.29
C VAL A 460 7.76 20.13 -36.70
N LYS A 461 8.41 19.47 -37.67
CA LYS A 461 8.08 19.56 -39.09
C LYS A 461 7.93 18.18 -39.70
N ASP A 462 7.22 18.09 -40.81
CA ASP A 462 7.22 16.91 -41.66
C ASP A 462 8.42 16.89 -42.61
N MET A 463 8.58 15.80 -43.36
CA MET A 463 9.63 15.63 -44.37
C MET A 463 9.60 16.69 -45.50
N LYS A 464 8.49 17.42 -45.66
CA LYS A 464 8.34 18.51 -46.64
C LYS A 464 8.60 19.90 -46.01
N GLY A 465 9.02 19.93 -44.74
CA GLY A 465 9.30 21.15 -43.99
C GLY A 465 8.05 21.90 -43.50
N ARG A 466 6.86 21.31 -43.63
CA ARG A 466 5.60 21.89 -43.14
C ARG A 466 5.49 21.67 -41.63
N PRO A 467 4.94 22.61 -40.86
CA PRO A 467 4.70 22.40 -39.43
C PRO A 467 3.76 21.23 -39.16
N VAL A 468 4.07 20.43 -38.14
CA VAL A 468 3.16 19.40 -37.63
C VAL A 468 2.46 19.96 -36.40
N SER A 469 1.16 20.18 -36.48
CA SER A 469 0.35 20.67 -35.36
C SER A 469 -0.23 19.50 -34.56
N GLY A 470 -0.39 19.65 -33.25
CA GLY A 470 -0.94 18.61 -32.38
C GLY A 470 -0.02 17.42 -32.11
N ALA A 471 1.28 17.53 -32.40
CA ALA A 471 2.26 16.51 -32.02
C ALA A 471 2.47 16.52 -30.50
N GLN A 472 2.29 15.36 -29.87
CA GLN A 472 2.60 15.11 -28.46
C GLN A 472 4.11 15.13 -28.28
N ILE A 473 4.59 15.99 -27.40
CA ILE A 473 5.99 16.08 -27.01
C ILE A 473 6.12 15.59 -25.58
N PHE A 474 7.03 14.66 -25.36
CA PHE A 474 7.32 14.13 -24.04
C PHE A 474 8.83 14.12 -23.80
N LEU A 475 9.26 14.77 -22.72
CA LEU A 475 10.65 14.84 -22.30
C LEU A 475 10.84 13.96 -21.08
N GLN A 476 11.83 13.07 -21.11
CA GLN A 476 12.23 12.23 -19.99
C GLN A 476 13.70 12.44 -19.67
N ALA A 477 14.00 13.00 -18.50
CA ALA A 477 15.37 13.12 -18.02
C ALA A 477 15.91 11.77 -17.51
N ASP A 478 17.23 11.69 -17.37
CA ASP A 478 17.94 10.51 -16.86
C ASP A 478 17.53 10.09 -15.43
N ASN A 479 17.04 11.04 -14.63
CA ASN A 479 16.53 10.83 -13.27
C ASN A 479 15.03 10.50 -13.21
N GLY A 480 14.40 10.23 -14.35
CA GLY A 480 12.97 9.88 -14.42
C GLY A 480 12.00 11.06 -14.32
N THR A 481 12.49 12.30 -14.20
CA THR A 481 11.59 13.48 -14.29
C THR A 481 11.05 13.61 -15.71
N THR A 482 9.76 13.93 -15.82
CA THR A 482 9.07 14.01 -17.11
C THR A 482 8.35 15.33 -17.26
N VAL A 483 8.34 15.86 -18.47
CA VAL A 483 7.58 17.07 -18.82
C VAL A 483 7.02 16.86 -20.21
N ASP A 484 5.78 17.26 -20.44
CA ASP A 484 5.09 17.09 -21.70
C ASP A 484 4.48 18.38 -22.21
N GLY A 485 4.17 18.39 -23.49
CA GLY A 485 3.52 19.49 -24.17
C GLY A 485 2.99 19.04 -25.53
N GLU A 486 2.36 19.96 -26.22
CA GLU A 486 1.81 19.73 -27.56
C GLU A 486 2.26 20.88 -28.47
N THR A 487 2.50 20.58 -29.74
CA THR A 487 2.86 21.60 -30.72
C THR A 487 1.64 22.42 -31.17
N ASP A 488 1.80 23.73 -31.28
CA ASP A 488 0.78 24.66 -31.81
C ASP A 488 0.56 24.53 -33.34
N SER A 489 -0.22 25.45 -33.93
CA SER A 489 -0.47 25.49 -35.39
C SER A 489 0.77 25.76 -36.24
N GLU A 490 1.84 26.31 -35.64
CA GLU A 490 3.13 26.56 -36.29
C GLU A 490 4.14 25.44 -36.00
N GLY A 491 3.71 24.33 -35.39
CA GLY A 491 4.54 23.19 -35.05
C GLY A 491 5.50 23.46 -33.90
N LYS A 492 5.28 24.51 -33.11
CA LYS A 492 6.15 24.91 -32.00
C LYS A 492 5.59 24.41 -30.68
N CYS A 493 6.46 23.91 -29.83
CA CYS A 493 6.16 23.56 -28.44
C CYS A 493 7.19 24.24 -27.53
N GLN A 494 6.70 24.94 -26.50
CA GLN A 494 7.53 25.59 -25.49
C GLN A 494 7.29 24.90 -24.15
N ILE A 495 8.34 24.29 -23.61
CA ILE A 495 8.27 23.53 -22.36
C ILE A 495 9.16 24.19 -21.33
N GLU A 496 8.60 24.50 -20.17
CA GLU A 496 9.37 25.02 -19.04
C GLU A 496 10.16 23.88 -18.39
N VAL A 497 11.48 23.91 -18.51
CA VAL A 497 12.37 22.96 -17.85
C VAL A 497 13.03 23.60 -16.64
N THR A 498 12.95 22.92 -15.50
CA THR A 498 13.58 23.36 -14.25
C THR A 498 14.97 22.75 -14.04
N THR A 499 15.33 21.73 -14.82
CA THR A 499 16.65 21.09 -14.75
C THR A 499 17.36 21.21 -16.10
N LEU A 500 18.65 21.58 -16.08
CA LEU A 500 19.50 21.62 -17.28
C LEU A 500 20.17 20.25 -17.51
N ARG A 501 19.38 19.18 -17.34
CA ARG A 501 19.83 17.81 -17.60
C ARG A 501 19.57 17.45 -19.06
N PRO A 502 20.32 16.49 -19.62
CA PRO A 502 19.95 15.90 -20.90
C PRO A 502 18.58 15.21 -20.81
N TYR A 503 17.68 15.52 -21.74
CA TYR A 503 16.38 14.88 -21.87
C TYR A 503 16.37 13.92 -23.06
N THR A 504 15.64 12.82 -22.93
CA THR A 504 15.15 12.05 -24.08
C THR A 504 13.81 12.66 -24.50
N LEU A 505 13.72 13.15 -25.73
CA LEU A 505 12.48 13.65 -26.32
C LEU A 505 11.82 12.53 -27.12
N LEU A 506 10.55 12.29 -26.83
CA LEU A 506 9.64 11.46 -27.61
C LEU A 506 8.63 12.39 -28.28
N ALA A 507 8.46 12.26 -29.58
CA ALA A 507 7.43 12.95 -30.33
C ALA A 507 6.48 11.93 -30.95
N ALA A 508 5.17 12.14 -30.80
CA ALA A 508 4.14 11.32 -31.38
C ALA A 508 3.03 12.15 -32.03
N HIS A 509 2.45 11.66 -33.11
CA HIS A 509 1.36 12.32 -33.81
C HIS A 509 0.47 11.27 -34.51
N PRO A 510 -0.86 11.39 -34.51
CA PRO A 510 -1.74 10.39 -35.13
C PRO A 510 -1.52 10.14 -36.62
N GLY A 511 -0.90 11.08 -37.34
CA GLY A 511 -0.56 10.97 -38.77
C GLY A 511 0.92 10.79 -39.08
N HIS A 512 1.78 10.57 -38.08
CA HIS A 512 3.21 10.33 -38.31
C HIS A 512 3.76 9.25 -37.36
N PRO A 513 4.76 8.45 -37.78
CA PRO A 513 5.52 7.58 -36.87
C PRO A 513 6.23 8.38 -35.78
N GLY A 514 6.46 7.72 -34.64
CA GLY A 514 7.09 8.33 -33.48
C GLY A 514 8.58 8.59 -33.70
N GLU A 515 9.06 9.69 -33.14
CA GLU A 515 10.47 10.07 -33.16
C GLU A 515 11.06 10.09 -31.74
N ILE A 516 12.32 9.67 -31.64
CA ILE A 516 13.08 9.63 -30.39
C ILE A 516 14.38 10.39 -30.61
N VAL A 517 14.63 11.38 -29.77
CA VAL A 517 15.90 12.12 -29.76
C VAL A 517 16.48 12.03 -28.36
N GLU A 518 17.60 11.33 -28.22
CA GLU A 518 18.25 11.10 -26.93
C GLU A 518 19.24 12.22 -26.58
N ALA A 519 19.47 12.40 -25.29
CA ALA A 519 20.50 13.28 -24.73
C ALA A 519 20.46 14.74 -25.21
N ILE A 520 19.26 15.33 -25.27
CA ILE A 520 19.07 16.73 -25.67
C ILE A 520 19.36 17.68 -24.51
N ASP A 521 20.18 18.69 -24.77
CA ASP A 521 20.33 19.85 -23.88
C ASP A 521 19.13 20.80 -24.06
N PRO A 522 18.29 20.99 -23.03
CA PRO A 522 17.07 21.78 -23.14
C PRO A 522 17.34 23.30 -23.22
N THR A 523 18.61 23.75 -23.15
CA THR A 523 19.00 25.13 -23.43
C THR A 523 19.10 25.45 -24.92
N THR A 524 19.20 24.44 -25.78
CA THR A 524 19.35 24.61 -27.23
C THR A 524 18.05 24.23 -27.91
N PRO A 525 17.43 25.12 -28.72
CA PRO A 525 16.23 24.76 -29.47
C PRO A 525 16.45 23.53 -30.35
N VAL A 526 15.45 22.66 -30.41
CA VAL A 526 15.49 21.45 -31.26
C VAL A 526 14.48 21.57 -32.38
N SER A 527 14.91 21.27 -33.61
CA SER A 527 14.02 21.05 -34.74
C SER A 527 13.95 19.54 -35.03
N LEU A 528 12.78 18.96 -34.86
CA LEU A 528 12.49 17.56 -35.12
C LEU A 528 11.75 17.43 -36.45
N VAL A 529 12.14 16.44 -37.25
CA VAL A 529 11.45 16.11 -38.51
C VAL A 529 10.78 14.76 -38.33
N MET A 530 9.45 14.73 -38.32
CA MET A 530 8.69 13.48 -38.28
C MET A 530 8.68 12.85 -39.67
N ARG A 531 8.97 11.55 -39.72
CA ARG A 531 8.89 10.77 -40.96
C ARG A 531 7.46 10.72 -41.48
N ASP A 532 7.33 10.44 -42.77
CA ASP A 532 6.04 10.24 -43.43
C ASP A 532 6.01 8.79 -43.93
N ILE A 533 5.27 7.94 -43.21
CA ILE A 533 5.04 6.55 -43.59
C ILE A 533 3.52 6.40 -43.76
N PRO A 534 3.04 5.94 -44.94
CA PRO A 534 1.61 5.79 -45.20
C PRO A 534 0.90 5.01 -44.09
N GLU A 535 -0.30 5.48 -43.73
CA GLU A 535 -1.19 4.85 -42.74
C GLU A 535 -0.58 4.58 -41.35
N THR A 536 0.56 5.19 -41.05
CA THR A 536 1.28 5.01 -39.78
C THR A 536 1.11 6.24 -38.89
N GLY A 537 0.48 6.02 -37.75
CA GLY A 537 0.39 7.00 -36.67
C GLY A 537 1.27 6.61 -35.49
N SER A 538 1.40 7.52 -34.54
CA SER A 538 2.05 7.25 -33.27
C SER A 538 1.33 7.91 -32.10
N LEU A 539 1.64 7.40 -30.91
CA LEU A 539 0.96 7.74 -29.66
C LEU A 539 1.93 7.52 -28.48
N ILE A 540 1.91 8.41 -27.50
CA ILE A 540 2.59 8.21 -26.21
C ILE A 540 1.54 7.85 -25.14
N ILE A 541 1.76 6.74 -24.42
CA ILE A 541 0.86 6.28 -23.35
C ILE A 541 1.58 6.23 -22.00
N ARG A 542 0.83 6.43 -20.91
CA ARG A 542 1.33 6.33 -19.52
C ARG A 542 0.56 5.26 -18.76
N SER A 543 1.21 4.14 -18.49
CA SER A 543 0.64 2.90 -17.95
C SER A 543 -0.41 2.29 -18.91
N ASN A 544 -1.52 2.98 -19.14
CA ASN A 544 -2.56 2.54 -20.07
C ASN A 544 -2.69 3.52 -21.24
N GLY A 545 -3.17 3.02 -22.38
CA GLY A 545 -3.62 3.90 -23.46
C GLY A 545 -4.51 3.25 -24.49
N TYR A 546 -4.99 4.08 -25.41
CA TYR A 546 -6.00 3.75 -26.42
C TYR A 546 -5.49 4.21 -27.78
N ILE A 547 -5.46 3.30 -28.75
CA ILE A 547 -5.03 3.63 -30.11
C ILE A 547 -6.23 4.24 -30.86
N PRO A 548 -6.09 5.42 -31.49
CA PRO A 548 -7.17 6.03 -32.25
C PRO A 548 -7.74 5.12 -33.35
N GLY A 549 -9.00 4.72 -33.18
CA GLY A 549 -9.71 3.84 -34.10
C GLY A 549 -9.73 2.36 -33.70
N LEU A 550 -9.09 1.97 -32.59
CA LEU A 550 -9.16 0.62 -32.02
C LEU A 550 -9.96 0.63 -30.71
N LYS A 551 -10.97 -0.24 -30.58
CA LYS A 551 -11.80 -0.34 -29.38
C LYS A 551 -11.22 -1.29 -28.35
N GLY A 552 -10.33 -0.75 -27.53
CA GLY A 552 -9.85 -1.42 -26.33
C GLY A 552 -8.66 -0.69 -25.73
N ARG A 553 -8.12 -1.26 -24.65
CA ARG A 553 -7.05 -0.64 -23.85
C ARG A 553 -5.80 -1.48 -23.88
N LEU A 554 -4.65 -0.82 -24.00
CA LEU A 554 -3.33 -1.44 -23.91
C LEU A 554 -2.61 -1.00 -22.64
N ASN A 555 -1.86 -1.91 -22.03
CA ASN A 555 -1.04 -1.66 -20.85
C ASN A 555 0.29 -2.42 -20.93
N PRO A 556 1.36 -1.78 -21.44
CA PRO A 556 2.70 -2.32 -21.41
C PRO A 556 3.24 -2.37 -19.99
N VAL A 557 3.79 -3.51 -19.59
CA VAL A 557 4.44 -3.73 -18.29
C VAL A 557 5.80 -4.40 -18.49
N THR A 558 6.65 -4.32 -17.47
CA THR A 558 7.90 -5.07 -17.43
C THR A 558 7.91 -5.99 -16.22
N ASN A 559 8.52 -7.17 -16.36
CA ASN A 559 8.74 -8.06 -15.23
C ASN A 559 10.12 -7.82 -14.58
N PRO A 560 10.42 -8.43 -13.42
CA PRO A 560 11.71 -8.26 -12.75
C PRO A 560 12.93 -8.75 -13.56
N SER A 561 12.74 -9.58 -14.59
CA SER A 561 13.80 -10.02 -15.51
C SER A 561 13.92 -9.15 -16.77
N SER A 562 13.29 -7.96 -16.78
CA SER A 562 13.31 -7.00 -17.90
C SER A 562 12.70 -7.52 -19.20
N HIS A 563 11.85 -8.55 -19.13
CA HIS A 563 11.00 -8.93 -20.26
C HIS A 563 9.80 -8.00 -20.31
N TYR A 564 9.39 -7.64 -21.51
CA TYR A 564 8.24 -6.77 -21.74
C TYR A 564 7.00 -7.57 -22.05
N PHE A 565 5.88 -7.14 -21.49
CA PHE A 565 4.58 -7.76 -21.70
C PHE A 565 3.52 -6.71 -21.95
N LEU A 566 2.55 -7.02 -22.80
CA LEU A 566 1.42 -6.17 -23.15
C LEU A 566 0.13 -6.83 -22.65
N TYR A 567 -0.52 -6.17 -21.70
CA TYR A 567 -1.92 -6.47 -21.38
C TYR A 567 -2.83 -5.74 -22.35
N ALA A 568 -3.91 -6.41 -22.75
CA ALA A 568 -4.90 -5.86 -23.65
C ALA A 568 -6.30 -6.12 -23.11
N ASP A 569 -7.15 -5.10 -23.09
CA ASP A 569 -8.56 -5.26 -22.76
C ASP A 569 -9.40 -5.03 -24.01
N ASN A 570 -10.29 -5.96 -24.32
CA ASN A 570 -11.11 -5.99 -25.54
C ASN A 570 -10.31 -5.98 -26.87
N ILE A 571 -9.03 -6.38 -26.83
CA ILE A 571 -8.12 -6.50 -27.99
C ILE A 571 -7.44 -7.87 -27.93
N SER A 572 -7.44 -8.58 -29.06
CA SER A 572 -6.62 -9.77 -29.32
C SER A 572 -5.22 -9.34 -29.76
N ILE A 573 -4.18 -10.04 -29.28
CA ILE A 573 -2.79 -9.86 -29.69
C ILE A 573 -2.32 -11.15 -30.38
N ASP A 574 -1.88 -11.02 -31.63
CA ASP A 574 -1.36 -12.10 -32.48
C ASP A 574 -2.30 -13.32 -32.57
N GLY A 575 -3.61 -13.08 -32.73
CA GLY A 575 -4.57 -14.15 -32.99
C GLY A 575 -4.75 -15.14 -31.83
N ASN A 576 -4.86 -14.61 -30.60
CA ASN A 576 -5.24 -15.33 -29.36
C ASN A 576 -4.08 -15.76 -28.42
N THR A 577 -3.00 -14.97 -28.33
CA THR A 577 -1.94 -15.18 -27.33
C THR A 577 -2.47 -15.07 -25.89
N THR A 578 -2.06 -15.97 -25.00
CA THR A 578 -2.42 -15.89 -23.57
C THR A 578 -1.93 -14.59 -22.97
N GLN A 579 -2.82 -13.85 -22.31
CA GLN A 579 -2.45 -12.59 -21.70
C GLN A 579 -1.75 -12.76 -20.33
N PRO A 580 -0.75 -11.91 -20.04
CA PRO A 580 -0.23 -10.85 -20.91
C PRO A 580 0.66 -11.39 -22.03
N ALA A 581 0.59 -10.76 -23.21
CA ALA A 581 1.38 -11.19 -24.37
C ALA A 581 2.82 -10.64 -24.26
N PRO A 582 3.87 -11.47 -24.41
CA PRO A 582 5.24 -10.96 -24.45
C PRO A 582 5.45 -10.11 -25.72
N PHE A 583 6.28 -9.07 -25.63
CA PHE A 583 6.70 -8.30 -26.80
C PHE A 583 8.18 -7.92 -26.72
N GLU A 584 8.76 -7.57 -27.87
CA GLU A 584 10.10 -7.00 -27.98
C GLU A 584 10.01 -5.58 -28.52
N ILE A 585 10.85 -4.67 -28.01
CA ILE A 585 10.90 -3.30 -28.53
C ILE A 585 11.31 -3.33 -30.00
N GLY A 586 10.50 -2.71 -30.86
CA GLY A 586 10.72 -2.66 -32.30
C GLY A 586 10.13 -3.84 -33.08
N ALA A 587 9.61 -4.87 -32.42
CA ALA A 587 8.90 -5.97 -33.09
C ALA A 587 7.42 -5.60 -33.30
N PRO A 588 6.81 -5.96 -34.46
CA PRO A 588 5.40 -5.74 -34.71
C PRO A 588 4.54 -6.76 -33.95
N LEU A 589 3.34 -6.32 -33.54
CA LEU A 589 2.28 -7.11 -32.92
C LEU A 589 0.99 -6.86 -33.69
N ALA A 590 0.30 -7.92 -34.12
CA ALA A 590 -1.01 -7.79 -34.76
C ALA A 590 -2.09 -7.64 -33.69
N LEU A 591 -2.84 -6.54 -33.76
CA LEU A 591 -3.97 -6.27 -32.87
C LEU A 591 -5.29 -6.40 -33.61
N GLU A 592 -6.30 -6.96 -32.95
CA GLU A 592 -7.67 -7.04 -33.46
C GLU A 592 -8.65 -6.73 -32.32
N ASP A 593 -9.54 -5.74 -32.51
CA ASP A 593 -10.59 -5.45 -31.52
C ASP A 593 -11.86 -6.30 -31.74
N ALA A 594 -12.80 -6.19 -30.80
CA ALA A 594 -14.07 -6.93 -30.85
C ALA A 594 -14.97 -6.58 -32.06
N GLU A 595 -14.67 -5.51 -32.81
CA GLU A 595 -15.41 -5.12 -34.01
C GLU A 595 -14.71 -5.57 -35.30
N GLY A 596 -13.59 -6.31 -35.18
CA GLY A 596 -12.81 -6.81 -36.30
C GLY A 596 -11.85 -5.78 -36.89
N THR A 597 -11.60 -4.65 -36.21
CA THR A 597 -10.62 -3.67 -36.65
C THR A 597 -9.23 -4.19 -36.38
N THR A 598 -8.41 -4.34 -37.43
CA THR A 598 -7.04 -4.83 -37.32
C THR A 598 -6.00 -3.72 -37.48
N LEU A 599 -4.94 -3.76 -36.67
CA LEU A 599 -3.79 -2.87 -36.83
C LEU A 599 -2.49 -3.54 -36.38
N ASP A 600 -1.37 -3.10 -36.96
CA ASP A 600 -0.04 -3.51 -36.51
C ASP A 600 0.49 -2.49 -35.51
N LEU A 601 0.83 -2.94 -34.31
CA LEU A 601 1.45 -2.15 -33.25
C LEU A 601 2.94 -2.44 -33.17
N THR A 602 3.76 -1.40 -33.08
CA THR A 602 5.18 -1.51 -32.73
C THR A 602 5.48 -0.66 -31.50
N VAL A 603 5.99 -1.28 -30.43
CA VAL A 603 6.47 -0.54 -29.26
C VAL A 603 7.87 -0.01 -29.55
N ARG A 604 8.01 1.29 -29.79
CA ARG A 604 9.28 1.95 -30.18
C ARG A 604 10.20 2.19 -28.99
N ARG A 605 9.62 2.47 -27.83
CA ARG A 605 10.33 2.63 -26.56
C ARG A 605 9.37 2.32 -25.43
N PHE A 606 9.87 1.68 -24.38
CA PHE A 606 9.16 1.53 -23.12
C PHE A 606 10.12 1.71 -21.95
N SER A 607 9.83 2.68 -21.08
CA SER A 607 10.66 2.99 -19.91
C SER A 607 9.77 3.39 -18.74
N ALA A 608 9.94 2.71 -17.60
CA ALA A 608 9.08 2.82 -16.42
C ALA A 608 7.60 2.55 -16.75
N THR A 609 6.81 3.61 -16.96
CA THR A 609 5.38 3.53 -17.32
C THR A 609 5.08 4.20 -18.66
N VAL A 610 6.07 4.74 -19.36
CA VAL A 610 5.87 5.51 -20.60
C VAL A 610 6.24 4.65 -21.80
N ALA A 611 5.31 4.49 -22.74
CA ALA A 611 5.55 3.83 -24.01
C ALA A 611 5.32 4.78 -25.19
N LEU A 612 6.25 4.78 -26.14
CA LEU A 612 6.04 5.35 -27.48
C LEU A 612 5.63 4.21 -28.41
N LEU A 613 4.46 4.36 -29.03
CA LEU A 613 3.82 3.35 -29.86
C LEU A 613 3.69 3.88 -31.28
N ASP A 614 4.10 3.08 -32.26
CA ASP A 614 3.72 3.27 -33.66
C ASP A 614 2.60 2.29 -33.98
N TYR A 615 1.58 2.73 -34.70
CA TYR A 615 0.49 1.87 -35.17
C TYR A 615 0.26 2.10 -36.66
N THR A 616 0.09 1.01 -37.40
CA THR A 616 -0.20 1.04 -38.85
C THR A 616 -1.58 0.44 -39.07
N ARG A 617 -2.46 1.16 -39.76
CA ARG A 617 -3.76 0.61 -40.15
C ARG A 617 -3.56 -0.35 -41.30
N SER A 618 -4.00 -1.59 -41.13
CA SER A 618 -4.06 -2.54 -42.24
C SER A 618 -5.24 -2.14 -43.12
N ASP A 619 -5.01 -1.87 -44.41
CA ASP A 619 -6.11 -1.73 -45.37
C ASP A 619 -6.96 -3.00 -45.31
N THR A 620 -8.26 -2.83 -45.11
CA THR A 620 -9.25 -3.93 -45.17
C THR A 620 -9.56 -4.30 -46.60
#